data_AF-A0A969EKK6-F1
#
_entry.id   AF-A0A969EKK6-F1
#
_cell.length_a   1.000
_cell.length_b   1.000
_cell.length_c   1.000
_cell.angle_alpha   90.00
_cell.angle_beta   90.00
_cell.angle_gamma   90.00
#
_symmetry.space_group_name_H-M   'P 1'
#
loop_
_entity.id
_entity.type
_entity.pdbx_description
1 polymer ?
#
loop_
_entity_poly.entity_id
_entity_poly.type
_entity_poly.pdbx_seq_one_letter_code
_entity_poly.pdbx_strand_id
1 'polypeptide(L)'
;MFATEDIYDYSVEEALEAGRENKLKPGYLDVMENPKYYGISLDITQGFPFKLGLFATFIGLFLLRKEKLAQFIVSSFIVLGLAVFPYTGWMIGLATSPFQLWRLTWLMPFGLAIAFLFDTLFKYSLRLPHLSQLHSNTKDWALIGTQLVMVAGFFYIMPWAQGNLKVGGTKPGTTIWYQDYIELSEVLNSLEPQGEILVGGSDRPTNDIIPSLTYNVNLLSFRNERGGGNADIWEAVISPNTSSEDRFKLIKSHNIRYLLIRDGSPWLTNWIDNNPERFELLHENRKLQIYFISSE
;
A
#
# COMPACT_ATOMS: atom_id res chain seq x y z
N MET A 1 11.66 28.05 22.75
CA MET A 1 10.35 27.48 23.12
C MET A 1 9.81 26.90 21.83
N PHE A 2 10.08 25.61 21.57
CA PHE A 2 9.61 24.93 20.37
C PHE A 2 8.15 24.58 20.62
N ALA A 3 7.26 24.98 19.73
CA ALA A 3 5.87 24.54 19.75
C ALA A 3 5.87 23.01 19.61
N THR A 4 5.52 22.32 20.69
CA THR A 4 5.27 20.88 20.75
C THR A 4 3.78 20.61 20.55
N GLU A 5 3.24 21.14 19.46
CA GLU A 5 1.89 20.90 18.94
C GLU A 5 2.17 20.61 17.45
N ASP A 6 2.09 19.40 16.90
CA ASP A 6 1.18 18.30 17.15
C ASP A 6 1.97 16.98 17.10
N ILE A 7 2.00 16.24 18.21
CA ILE A 7 2.38 14.82 18.14
C ILE A 7 1.19 14.13 17.49
N TYR A 8 1.26 13.92 16.17
CA TYR A 8 0.30 13.22 15.30
C TYR A 8 -0.73 12.34 16.04
N ASP A 9 -1.81 12.94 16.51
CA ASP A 9 -2.84 12.27 17.29
C ASP A 9 -3.92 11.74 16.33
N TYR A 10 -3.49 10.93 15.35
CA TYR A 10 -4.39 10.35 14.35
C TYR A 10 -5.36 9.35 14.99
N SER A 11 -6.44 9.87 15.56
CA SER A 11 -7.53 9.09 16.13
C SER A 11 -8.39 8.47 15.02
N VAL A 12 -9.13 7.41 15.36
CA VAL A 12 -10.12 6.85 14.42
C VAL A 12 -11.24 7.87 14.15
N GLU A 13 -11.55 8.78 15.08
CA GLU A 13 -12.47 9.90 14.89
C GLU A 13 -11.98 10.84 13.77
N GLU A 14 -10.72 11.27 13.79
CA GLU A 14 -10.15 12.11 12.72
C GLU A 14 -10.16 11.39 11.37
N ALA A 15 -9.99 10.06 11.36
CA ALA A 15 -10.11 9.27 10.15
C ALA A 15 -11.54 9.27 9.59
N LEU A 16 -12.55 9.18 10.45
CA LEU A 16 -13.97 9.25 10.08
C LEU A 16 -14.33 10.67 9.61
N GLU A 17 -13.92 11.71 10.35
CA GLU A 17 -14.14 13.12 10.02
C GLU A 17 -13.47 13.51 8.69
N ALA A 18 -12.31 12.93 8.38
CA ALA A 18 -11.61 13.13 7.11
C ALA A 18 -12.17 12.29 5.95
N GLY A 19 -13.33 11.63 6.12
CA GLY A 19 -13.97 10.80 5.09
C GLY A 19 -13.18 9.55 4.70
N ARG A 20 -12.28 9.06 5.57
CA ARG A 20 -11.40 7.90 5.33
C ARG A 20 -11.99 6.58 5.83
N GLU A 21 -13.31 6.51 5.99
CA GLU A 21 -14.06 5.33 6.45
C GLU A 21 -13.68 4.06 5.68
N ASN A 22 -13.45 4.18 4.36
CA ASN A 22 -13.04 3.08 3.48
C ASN A 22 -11.66 2.47 3.80
N LYS A 23 -10.84 3.17 4.61
CA LYS A 23 -9.53 2.69 5.08
C LYS A 23 -9.63 1.95 6.42
N LEU A 24 -10.74 2.10 7.14
CA LEU A 24 -11.11 1.29 8.31
C LEU A 24 -11.81 0.03 7.81
N LYS A 25 -11.06 -0.82 7.09
CA LYS A 25 -11.62 -2.05 6.54
C LYS A 25 -11.82 -3.07 7.66
N PRO A 26 -13.04 -3.61 7.83
CA PRO A 26 -13.27 -4.78 8.68
C PRO A 26 -12.27 -5.88 8.33
N GLY A 27 -11.65 -6.48 9.34
CA GLY A 27 -10.61 -7.50 9.18
C GLY A 27 -9.18 -6.98 9.06
N TYR A 28 -8.93 -5.66 9.09
CA TYR A 28 -7.56 -5.09 9.19
C TYR A 28 -7.26 -4.38 10.51
N LEU A 29 -8.28 -3.73 11.09
CA LEU A 29 -8.19 -2.97 12.32
C LEU A 29 -9.39 -3.33 13.20
N ASP A 30 -9.15 -3.63 14.48
CA ASP A 30 -10.22 -3.75 15.47
C ASP A 30 -10.25 -2.45 16.28
N VAL A 31 -11.38 -1.74 16.21
CA VAL A 31 -11.62 -0.48 16.94
C VAL A 31 -12.60 -0.77 18.06
N MET A 32 -12.30 -0.34 19.28
CA MET A 32 -13.25 -0.46 20.40
C MET A 32 -14.27 0.70 20.38
N GLU A 33 -15.30 0.64 21.23
CA GLU A 33 -16.32 1.70 21.34
C GLU A 33 -15.72 3.10 21.58
N ASN A 34 -14.52 3.15 22.19
CA ASN A 34 -13.71 4.35 22.23
C ASN A 34 -12.68 4.33 21.07
N PRO A 35 -12.78 5.23 20.09
CA PRO A 35 -11.94 5.27 18.88
C PRO A 35 -10.47 5.59 19.14
N LYS A 36 -10.10 5.94 20.38
CA LYS A 36 -8.70 6.04 20.82
C LYS A 36 -8.03 4.67 21.02
N TYR A 37 -8.81 3.60 21.19
CA TYR A 37 -8.29 2.25 21.34
C TYR A 37 -8.52 1.44 20.07
N TYR A 38 -7.43 1.16 19.37
CA TYR A 38 -7.43 0.35 18.16
C TYR A 38 -6.22 -0.57 18.12
N GLY A 39 -6.39 -1.71 17.46
CA GLY A 39 -5.36 -2.72 17.26
C GLY A 39 -5.46 -3.37 15.87
N ILE A 40 -4.48 -4.20 15.55
CA ILE A 40 -4.54 -5.07 14.36
C ILE A 40 -5.70 -6.05 14.54
N SER A 41 -6.51 -6.23 13.50
CA SER A 41 -7.64 -7.14 13.58
C SER A 41 -7.22 -8.58 13.89
N LEU A 42 -7.96 -9.22 14.82
CA LEU A 42 -7.73 -10.61 15.19
C LEU A 42 -7.85 -11.56 14.00
N ASP A 43 -8.63 -11.22 12.98
CA ASP A 43 -8.79 -12.02 11.76
C ASP A 43 -7.45 -12.28 11.05
N ILE A 44 -6.54 -11.29 11.03
CA ILE A 44 -5.20 -11.46 10.44
C ILE A 44 -4.32 -12.37 11.29
N THR A 45 -4.59 -12.45 12.59
CA THR A 45 -3.81 -13.24 13.55
C THR A 45 -4.28 -14.69 13.69
N GLN A 46 -5.40 -15.06 13.04
CA GLN A 46 -5.96 -16.42 13.12
C GLN A 46 -5.23 -17.44 12.24
N GLY A 47 -4.41 -16.98 11.30
CA GLY A 47 -3.71 -17.81 10.33
C GLY A 47 -2.74 -18.82 10.95
N PHE A 48 -2.58 -19.98 10.30
CA PHE A 48 -1.63 -21.02 10.73
C PHE A 48 -0.18 -20.50 10.91
N PRO A 49 0.37 -19.64 10.01
CA PRO A 49 1.70 -19.07 10.22
C PRO A 49 1.83 -18.26 11.53
N PHE A 50 0.78 -17.52 11.90
CA PHE A 50 0.77 -16.74 13.15
C PHE A 50 0.81 -17.67 14.37
N LYS A 51 -0.03 -18.73 14.37
CA LYS A 51 -0.05 -19.75 15.44
C LYS A 51 1.30 -20.46 15.59
N LEU A 52 1.96 -20.81 14.48
CA LEU A 52 3.32 -21.35 14.49
C LEU A 52 4.33 -20.37 15.10
N GLY A 53 4.26 -19.10 14.72
CA GLY A 53 5.13 -18.06 15.27
C GLY A 53 4.90 -17.80 16.76
N LEU A 54 3.65 -17.88 17.24
CA LEU A 54 3.35 -17.86 18.68
C LEU A 54 3.96 -19.06 19.40
N PHE A 55 3.84 -20.25 18.83
CA PHE A 55 4.45 -21.46 19.41
C PHE A 55 5.98 -21.36 19.46
N ALA A 56 6.61 -20.86 18.38
CA ALA A 56 8.03 -20.57 18.34
C ALA A 56 8.44 -19.52 19.38
N THR A 57 7.62 -18.49 19.57
CA THR A 57 7.83 -17.46 20.59
C THR A 57 7.79 -18.05 21.99
N PHE A 58 6.78 -18.89 22.29
CA PHE A 58 6.66 -19.58 23.57
C PHE A 58 7.90 -20.43 23.89
N ILE A 59 8.39 -21.23 22.94
CA ILE A 59 9.64 -21.99 23.10
C ILE A 59 10.84 -21.05 23.22
N GLY A 60 10.85 -19.98 22.42
CA GLY A 60 11.88 -18.94 22.41
C GLY A 60 12.07 -18.28 23.77
N LEU A 61 10.99 -18.08 24.56
CA LEU A 61 11.07 -17.53 25.91
C LEU A 61 12.02 -18.34 26.82
N PHE A 62 12.02 -19.68 26.71
CA PHE A 62 12.90 -20.55 27.49
C PHE A 62 14.35 -20.53 27.00
N LEU A 63 14.59 -20.07 25.76
CA LEU A 63 15.90 -20.03 25.10
C LEU A 63 16.43 -18.60 24.89
N LEU A 64 15.74 -17.58 25.39
CA LEU A 64 16.08 -16.16 25.22
C LEU A 64 17.54 -15.84 25.56
N ARG A 65 18.06 -16.38 26.66
CA ARG A 65 19.44 -16.11 27.09
C ARG A 65 20.50 -16.91 26.33
N LYS A 66 20.09 -17.91 25.55
CA LYS A 66 20.98 -18.90 24.94
C LYS A 66 21.10 -18.69 23.42
N GLU A 67 20.03 -18.27 22.76
CA GLU A 67 19.99 -18.22 21.30
C GLU A 67 19.55 -16.84 20.77
N LYS A 68 20.37 -16.22 19.92
CA LYS A 68 20.05 -14.93 19.27
C LYS A 68 18.79 -15.01 18.41
N LEU A 69 18.56 -16.15 17.76
CA LEU A 69 17.37 -16.37 16.94
C LEU A 69 16.09 -16.33 17.78
N ALA A 70 16.11 -16.93 18.98
CA ALA A 70 15.02 -16.86 19.94
C ALA A 70 14.75 -15.41 20.39
N GLN A 71 15.81 -14.62 20.66
CA GLN A 71 15.68 -13.20 21.01
C GLN A 71 14.98 -12.42 19.91
N PHE A 72 15.38 -12.63 18.64
CA PHE A 72 14.77 -11.98 17.49
C PHE A 72 13.29 -12.36 17.34
N ILE A 73 12.95 -13.66 17.35
CA ILE A 73 11.57 -14.14 17.22
C ILE A 73 10.68 -13.55 18.33
N VAL A 74 11.12 -13.65 19.59
CA VAL A 74 10.38 -13.13 20.74
C VAL A 74 10.20 -11.62 20.61
N SER A 75 11.24 -10.88 20.24
CA SER A 75 11.15 -9.41 20.08
C SER A 75 10.15 -9.01 19.00
N SER A 76 10.18 -9.67 17.83
CA SER A 76 9.22 -9.43 16.76
C SER A 76 7.77 -9.69 17.20
N PHE A 77 7.54 -10.79 17.92
CA PHE A 77 6.19 -11.14 18.40
C PHE A 77 5.71 -10.29 19.57
N ILE A 78 6.60 -9.74 20.40
CA ILE A 78 6.22 -8.74 21.43
C ILE A 78 5.71 -7.47 20.76
N VAL A 79 6.43 -6.94 19.77
CA VAL A 79 6.00 -5.75 19.02
C VAL A 79 4.65 -6.00 18.36
N LEU A 80 4.47 -7.17 17.75
CA LEU A 80 3.21 -7.55 17.13
C LEU A 80 2.08 -7.71 18.16
N GLY A 81 2.35 -8.33 19.30
CA GLY A 81 1.37 -8.49 20.39
C GLY A 81 0.89 -7.14 20.92
N LEU A 82 1.79 -6.17 21.08
CA LEU A 82 1.44 -4.80 21.44
C LEU A 82 0.58 -4.12 20.38
N ALA A 83 0.82 -4.40 19.09
CA ALA A 83 0.01 -3.86 17.99
C ALA A 83 -1.37 -4.52 17.86
N VAL A 84 -1.51 -5.78 18.24
CA VAL A 84 -2.78 -6.53 18.19
C VAL A 84 -3.71 -6.12 19.32
N PHE A 85 -3.18 -5.90 20.52
CA PHE A 85 -4.01 -5.55 21.68
C PHE A 85 -4.50 -4.09 21.58
N PRO A 86 -5.82 -3.81 21.51
CA PRO A 86 -6.31 -2.45 21.22
C PRO A 86 -5.89 -1.37 22.22
N TYR A 87 -5.70 -1.75 23.49
CA TYR A 87 -5.22 -0.82 24.53
C TYR A 87 -3.73 -0.49 24.43
N THR A 88 -2.97 -1.16 23.58
CA THR A 88 -1.55 -0.89 23.34
C THR A 88 -1.23 -0.56 21.89
N GLY A 89 -2.12 -0.91 20.95
CA GLY A 89 -1.94 -0.66 19.52
C GLY A 89 -1.86 0.83 19.19
N TRP A 90 -2.62 1.67 19.91
CA TRP A 90 -2.56 3.13 19.79
C TRP A 90 -1.16 3.70 20.09
N MET A 91 -0.40 3.10 21.03
CA MET A 91 0.97 3.57 21.33
C MET A 91 1.91 3.37 20.14
N ILE A 92 1.74 2.27 19.39
CA ILE A 92 2.49 2.05 18.14
C ILE A 92 1.93 2.94 17.02
N GLY A 93 0.63 3.22 17.08
CA GLY A 93 -0.07 4.22 16.29
C GLY A 93 0.54 5.63 16.31
N LEU A 94 1.19 6.02 17.42
CA LEU A 94 1.90 7.29 17.51
C LEU A 94 3.14 7.34 16.61
N ALA A 95 3.77 6.19 16.36
CA ALA A 95 4.92 6.07 15.47
C ALA A 95 4.53 5.76 14.01
N THR A 96 3.34 5.18 13.79
CA THR A 96 2.86 4.78 12.46
C THR A 96 1.37 5.08 12.36
N SER A 97 0.87 5.68 11.27
CA SER A 97 -0.58 5.93 11.14
C SER A 97 -1.41 4.66 11.41
N PRO A 98 -2.62 4.74 12.00
CA PRO A 98 -3.48 3.58 12.26
C PRO A 98 -3.67 2.68 11.03
N PHE A 99 -3.72 3.27 9.83
CA PHE A 99 -3.86 2.57 8.54
C PHE A 99 -2.66 1.72 8.14
N GLN A 100 -1.52 1.90 8.80
CA GLN A 100 -0.29 1.15 8.56
C GLN A 100 -0.06 0.07 9.62
N LEU A 101 -0.86 0.04 10.70
CA LEU A 101 -0.68 -0.88 11.81
C LEU A 101 -0.72 -2.35 11.35
N TRP A 102 -1.61 -2.69 10.41
CA TRP A 102 -1.68 -4.04 9.82
C TRP A 102 -0.39 -4.46 9.12
N ARG A 103 0.47 -3.53 8.65
CA ARG A 103 1.75 -3.85 8.02
C ARG A 103 2.78 -4.37 9.03
N LEU A 104 2.58 -4.18 10.33
CA LEU A 104 3.44 -4.79 11.35
C LEU A 104 3.39 -6.32 11.31
N THR A 105 2.35 -6.89 10.71
CA THR A 105 2.30 -8.33 10.38
C THR A 105 3.44 -8.76 9.45
N TRP A 106 4.05 -7.85 8.68
CA TRP A 106 5.23 -8.13 7.86
C TRP A 106 6.50 -8.35 8.68
N LEU A 107 6.52 -7.92 9.95
CA LEU A 107 7.62 -8.20 10.86
C LEU A 107 7.62 -9.66 11.35
N MET A 108 6.56 -10.43 11.06
CA MET A 108 6.46 -11.83 11.46
C MET A 108 7.54 -12.68 10.79
N PRO A 109 8.49 -13.23 11.57
CA PRO A 109 9.62 -13.95 11.03
C PRO A 109 9.25 -15.42 10.77
N PHE A 110 8.21 -15.70 9.99
CA PHE A 110 7.61 -17.04 9.86
C PHE A 110 8.63 -18.13 9.48
N GLY A 111 9.46 -17.87 8.47
CA GLY A 111 10.49 -18.82 8.04
C GLY A 111 11.53 -19.10 9.13
N LEU A 112 11.94 -18.05 9.85
CA LEU A 112 12.88 -18.17 10.96
C LEU A 112 12.25 -18.89 12.17
N ALA A 113 10.97 -18.63 12.46
CA ALA A 113 10.22 -19.32 13.50
C ALA A 113 10.12 -20.83 13.23
N ILE A 114 9.82 -21.21 11.99
CA ILE A 114 9.79 -22.62 11.58
C ILE A 114 11.18 -23.26 11.71
N ALA A 115 12.21 -22.61 11.16
CA ALA A 115 13.58 -23.11 11.25
C ALA A 115 14.05 -23.27 12.71
N PHE A 116 13.74 -22.31 13.56
CA PHE A 116 14.02 -22.34 15.00
C PHE A 116 13.34 -23.52 15.69
N LEU A 117 12.06 -23.77 15.39
CA LEU A 117 11.31 -24.90 15.94
C LEU A 117 11.94 -26.23 15.54
N PHE A 118 12.26 -26.41 14.25
CA PHE A 118 12.90 -27.63 13.76
C PHE A 118 14.29 -27.84 14.38
N ASP A 119 15.13 -26.81 14.41
CA ASP A 119 16.45 -26.87 15.02
C ASP A 119 16.37 -27.21 16.51
N THR A 120 15.43 -26.58 17.23
CA THR A 120 15.18 -26.88 18.65
C THR A 120 14.74 -28.32 18.83
N LEU A 121 13.70 -28.76 18.11
CA LEU A 121 13.20 -30.14 18.17
C LEU A 121 14.30 -31.15 17.88
N PHE A 122 15.15 -30.88 16.89
CA PHE A 122 16.27 -31.73 16.52
C PHE A 122 17.35 -31.76 17.62
N LYS A 123 17.80 -30.61 18.12
CA LYS A 123 18.78 -30.54 19.21
C LYS A 123 18.34 -31.32 20.45
N TYR A 124 17.06 -31.23 20.82
CA TYR A 124 16.54 -31.90 22.01
C TYR A 124 16.24 -33.39 21.78
N SER A 125 15.75 -33.78 20.60
CA SER A 125 15.51 -35.19 20.28
C SER A 125 16.81 -36.01 20.27
N LEU A 126 17.94 -35.38 19.93
CA LEU A 126 19.27 -36.00 19.95
C LEU A 126 19.82 -36.30 21.33
N ARG A 127 19.24 -35.73 22.39
CA ARG A 127 19.59 -36.10 23.77
C ARG A 127 18.99 -37.45 24.17
N LEU A 128 18.08 -38.01 23.38
CA LEU A 128 17.54 -39.34 23.60
C LEU A 128 18.48 -40.39 22.97
N PRO A 129 19.02 -41.34 23.77
CA PRO A 129 20.07 -42.24 23.31
C PRO A 129 19.66 -43.11 22.11
N HIS A 130 18.38 -43.51 22.02
CA HIS A 130 17.85 -44.26 20.87
C HIS A 130 17.83 -43.47 19.54
N LEU A 131 17.71 -42.15 19.60
CA LEU A 131 17.64 -41.29 18.40
C LEU A 131 19.03 -40.82 17.95
N SER A 132 20.03 -40.88 18.83
CA SER A 132 21.41 -40.50 18.52
C SER A 132 22.06 -41.39 17.44
N GLN A 133 21.70 -42.67 17.36
CA GLN A 133 22.20 -43.58 16.31
C GLN A 133 21.57 -43.34 14.93
N LEU A 134 20.33 -42.85 14.89
CA LEU A 134 19.65 -42.44 13.65
C LEU A 134 20.18 -41.10 13.11
N HIS A 135 20.96 -40.36 13.90
CA HIS A 135 21.28 -38.96 13.68
C HIS A 135 22.03 -38.68 12.36
N SER A 136 23.04 -39.49 12.02
CA SER A 136 23.87 -39.21 10.83
C SER A 136 23.07 -39.26 9.55
N ASN A 137 22.14 -40.22 9.43
CA ASN A 137 21.30 -40.34 8.25
C ASN A 137 20.06 -39.43 8.33
N THR A 138 19.46 -39.26 9.50
CA THR A 138 18.22 -38.46 9.64
C THR A 138 18.43 -36.96 9.45
N LYS A 139 19.63 -36.44 9.75
CA LYS A 139 19.94 -35.01 9.53
C LYS A 139 19.82 -34.62 8.06
N ASP A 140 20.43 -35.41 7.19
CA ASP A 140 20.44 -35.13 5.75
C ASP A 140 19.04 -35.31 5.16
N TRP A 141 18.31 -36.36 5.59
CA TRP A 141 16.91 -36.54 5.21
C TRP A 141 15.99 -35.43 5.70
N ALA A 142 16.21 -34.90 6.91
CA ALA A 142 15.45 -33.77 7.44
C ALA A 142 15.74 -32.47 6.66
N LEU A 143 17.00 -32.23 6.28
CA LEU A 143 17.37 -31.10 5.42
C LEU A 143 16.73 -31.21 4.03
N ILE A 144 16.80 -32.38 3.41
CA ILE A 144 16.14 -32.66 2.11
C ILE A 144 14.63 -32.47 2.23
N GLY A 145 14.00 -33.02 3.28
CA GLY A 145 12.57 -32.86 3.52
C GLY A 145 12.16 -31.39 3.69
N THR A 146 12.96 -30.62 4.44
CA THR A 146 12.71 -29.17 4.62
C THR A 146 12.84 -28.41 3.31
N GLN A 147 13.86 -28.72 2.50
CA GLN A 147 14.02 -28.13 1.17
C GLN A 147 12.85 -28.48 0.24
N LEU A 148 12.39 -29.73 0.24
CA LEU A 148 11.23 -30.17 -0.54
C LEU A 148 9.95 -29.44 -0.11
N VAL A 149 9.72 -29.27 1.20
CA VAL A 149 8.59 -28.49 1.72
C VAL A 149 8.69 -27.02 1.33
N MET A 150 9.88 -26.41 1.38
CA MET A 150 10.09 -25.02 0.93
C MET A 150 9.81 -24.86 -0.56
N VAL A 151 10.29 -25.79 -1.39
CA VAL A 151 10.04 -25.81 -2.84
C VAL A 151 8.56 -26.02 -3.12
N ALA A 152 7.91 -26.97 -2.47
CA ALA A 152 6.47 -27.20 -2.59
C ALA A 152 5.66 -26.00 -2.12
N GLY A 153 6.06 -25.36 -1.01
CA GLY A 153 5.47 -24.13 -0.50
C GLY A 153 5.61 -22.99 -1.50
N PHE A 154 6.78 -22.81 -2.11
CA PHE A 154 6.99 -21.85 -3.18
C PHE A 154 6.02 -22.11 -4.35
N PHE A 155 5.92 -23.35 -4.84
CA PHE A 155 4.98 -23.70 -5.91
C PHE A 155 3.51 -23.54 -5.50
N TYR A 156 3.16 -23.79 -4.24
CA TYR A 156 1.80 -23.59 -3.71
C TYR A 156 1.42 -22.10 -3.65
N ILE A 157 2.35 -21.25 -3.23
CA ILE A 157 2.14 -19.79 -3.16
C ILE A 157 2.25 -19.17 -4.56
N MET A 158 2.90 -19.84 -5.51
CA MET A 158 3.18 -19.33 -6.84
C MET A 158 1.92 -18.90 -7.61
N PRO A 159 0.78 -19.63 -7.64
CA PRO A 159 -0.46 -19.14 -8.24
C PRO A 159 -1.00 -17.87 -7.59
N TRP A 160 -0.98 -17.77 -6.26
CA TRP A 160 -1.38 -16.55 -5.55
C TRP A 160 -0.43 -15.40 -5.86
N ALA A 161 0.87 -15.66 -5.86
CA ALA A 161 1.90 -14.69 -6.20
C ALA A 161 1.79 -14.26 -7.67
N GLN A 162 1.55 -15.17 -8.60
CA GLN A 162 1.32 -14.88 -10.01
C GLN A 162 0.02 -14.10 -10.20
N GLY A 163 -1.04 -14.40 -9.46
CA GLY A 163 -2.31 -13.65 -9.51
C GLY A 163 -2.19 -12.23 -8.95
N ASN A 164 -1.52 -12.06 -7.80
CA ASN A 164 -1.40 -10.77 -7.12
C ASN A 164 -0.23 -9.91 -7.63
N LEU A 165 0.90 -10.53 -7.95
CA LEU A 165 2.06 -9.87 -8.55
C LEU A 165 1.93 -9.76 -10.08
N LYS A 166 0.94 -10.42 -10.68
CA LYS A 166 0.74 -10.52 -12.15
C LYS A 166 2.02 -10.97 -12.88
N VAL A 167 2.69 -12.00 -12.35
CA VAL A 167 3.80 -12.67 -13.05
C VAL A 167 3.18 -13.65 -14.05
N GLY A 168 3.10 -13.27 -15.33
CA GLY A 168 2.61 -14.13 -16.41
C GLY A 168 1.22 -13.80 -16.94
N GLY A 169 0.44 -12.98 -16.24
CA GLY A 169 -0.59 -12.20 -16.92
C GLY A 169 0.12 -11.16 -17.77
N THR A 170 -0.14 -11.11 -19.07
CA THR A 170 0.10 -9.90 -19.85
C THR A 170 -0.70 -8.78 -19.19
N LYS A 171 -0.15 -8.13 -18.15
CA LYS A 171 -0.41 -6.70 -17.98
C LYS A 171 -0.18 -6.15 -19.39
N PRO A 172 -1.16 -5.54 -20.06
CA PRO A 172 -0.93 -4.93 -21.37
C PRO A 172 0.35 -4.11 -21.23
N GLY A 173 1.41 -4.52 -21.96
CA GLY A 173 2.81 -4.50 -21.49
C GLY A 173 3.14 -3.38 -20.51
N THR A 174 3.61 -3.68 -19.30
CA THR A 174 4.09 -2.64 -18.37
C THR A 174 5.15 -1.76 -19.00
N THR A 175 5.96 -2.30 -19.91
CA THR A 175 6.91 -1.51 -20.72
C THR A 175 6.21 -0.47 -21.58
N ILE A 176 5.12 -0.84 -22.26
CA ILE A 176 4.27 0.08 -23.04
C ILE A 176 3.59 1.09 -22.11
N TRP A 177 3.09 0.62 -20.96
CA TRP A 177 2.37 1.45 -20.02
C TRP A 177 3.25 2.57 -19.45
N TYR A 178 4.49 2.25 -19.08
CA TYR A 178 5.45 3.26 -18.61
C TYR A 178 6.01 4.11 -19.75
N GLN A 179 6.09 3.59 -20.98
CA GLN A 179 6.58 4.38 -22.12
C GLN A 179 5.67 5.59 -22.38
N ASP A 180 4.34 5.40 -22.36
CA ASP A 180 3.38 6.51 -22.51
C ASP A 180 3.54 7.56 -21.38
N TYR A 181 3.89 7.12 -20.16
CA TYR A 181 4.18 8.03 -19.03
C TYR A 181 5.57 8.68 -19.10
N ILE A 182 6.57 8.01 -19.69
CA ILE A 182 7.91 8.57 -19.89
C ILE A 182 7.83 9.68 -20.94
N GLU A 183 7.15 9.44 -22.06
CA GLU A 183 6.89 10.46 -23.09
C GLU A 183 6.12 11.65 -22.49
N LEU A 184 5.09 11.37 -21.69
CA LEU A 184 4.36 12.39 -20.93
C LEU A 184 5.29 13.19 -20.00
N SER A 185 6.25 12.53 -19.35
CA SER A 185 7.19 13.21 -18.44
C SER A 185 8.04 14.25 -19.16
N GLU A 186 8.47 13.97 -20.39
CA GLU A 186 9.26 14.90 -21.20
C GLU A 186 8.45 16.14 -21.55
N VAL A 187 7.17 15.96 -21.90
CA VAL A 187 6.24 17.06 -22.19
C VAL A 187 5.94 17.88 -20.94
N LEU A 188 5.57 17.24 -19.82
CA LEU A 188 5.26 17.98 -18.59
C LEU A 188 6.48 18.75 -18.05
N ASN A 189 7.69 18.22 -18.24
CA ASN A 189 8.92 18.90 -17.86
C ASN A 189 9.32 20.04 -18.82
N SER A 190 8.81 20.06 -20.07
CA SER A 190 9.05 21.15 -21.03
C SER A 190 8.06 22.31 -20.89
N LEU A 191 6.94 22.13 -20.17
CA LEU A 191 6.04 23.21 -19.81
C LEU A 191 6.75 24.23 -18.91
N GLU A 192 6.62 25.52 -19.22
CA GLU A 192 7.28 26.57 -18.44
C GLU A 192 6.80 26.56 -16.98
N PRO A 193 7.71 26.66 -15.99
CA PRO A 193 7.36 26.74 -14.58
C PRO A 193 6.82 28.15 -14.23
N GLN A 194 5.64 28.49 -14.74
CA GLN A 194 4.95 29.73 -14.41
C GLN A 194 3.83 29.46 -13.41
N GLY A 195 4.11 29.61 -12.11
CA GLY A 195 3.06 29.61 -11.08
C GLY A 195 2.20 28.35 -11.07
N GLU A 196 1.03 28.42 -10.42
CA GLU A 196 0.14 27.29 -10.13
C GLU A 196 -0.38 26.59 -11.38
N ILE A 197 0.40 25.66 -11.93
CA ILE A 197 -0.01 24.81 -13.04
C ILE A 197 -0.65 23.56 -12.46
N LEU A 198 -1.99 23.56 -12.37
CA LEU A 198 -2.79 22.44 -11.89
C LEU A 198 -3.19 21.51 -13.04
N VAL A 199 -2.67 20.27 -13.03
CA VAL A 199 -3.01 19.19 -13.98
C VAL A 199 -4.07 18.28 -13.35
N GLY A 200 -5.16 17.98 -14.05
CA GLY A 200 -6.18 17.00 -13.62
C GLY A 200 -6.12 15.74 -14.47
N GLY A 201 -5.85 14.57 -13.87
CA GLY A 201 -5.89 13.28 -14.56
C GLY A 201 -7.29 12.66 -14.52
N SER A 202 -7.73 12.09 -15.65
CA SER A 202 -9.06 11.47 -15.79
C SER A 202 -9.27 10.18 -14.99
N ASP A 203 -8.20 9.54 -14.51
CA ASP A 203 -8.26 8.31 -13.73
C ASP A 203 -7.21 8.24 -12.61
N ARG A 204 -7.49 7.41 -11.60
CA ARG A 204 -6.63 7.21 -10.43
C ARG A 204 -5.21 6.74 -10.78
N PRO A 205 -4.99 5.69 -11.60
CA PRO A 205 -3.63 5.27 -11.98
C PRO A 205 -2.77 6.39 -12.56
N THR A 206 -3.35 7.23 -13.42
CA THR A 206 -2.68 8.40 -14.00
C THR A 206 -2.32 9.41 -12.91
N ASN A 207 -3.28 9.74 -12.05
CA ASN A 207 -3.08 10.62 -10.89
C ASN A 207 -2.05 10.09 -9.87
N ASP A 208 -1.92 8.78 -9.74
CA ASP A 208 -0.94 8.11 -8.87
C ASP A 208 0.51 8.24 -9.39
N ILE A 209 0.69 8.35 -10.71
CA ILE A 209 2.00 8.29 -11.37
C ILE A 209 2.57 9.68 -11.65
N ILE A 210 1.76 10.65 -12.09
CA ILE A 210 2.27 11.97 -12.50
C ILE A 210 3.14 12.69 -11.45
N PRO A 211 2.87 12.65 -10.12
CA PRO A 211 3.77 13.28 -9.14
C PRO A 211 5.20 12.75 -9.18
N SER A 212 5.40 11.54 -9.70
CA SER A 212 6.71 10.92 -9.86
C SER A 212 7.37 11.19 -11.22
N LEU A 213 6.64 11.78 -12.18
CA LEU A 213 7.14 12.04 -13.54
C LEU A 213 7.75 13.43 -13.71
N THR A 214 7.34 14.40 -12.91
CA THR A 214 7.71 15.81 -13.11
C THR A 214 7.68 16.59 -11.82
N TYR A 215 8.55 17.60 -11.73
CA TYR A 215 8.61 18.58 -10.65
C TYR A 215 8.10 19.96 -11.08
N ASN A 216 7.74 20.14 -12.35
CA ASN A 216 7.37 21.43 -12.95
C ASN A 216 5.86 21.72 -12.91
N VAL A 217 5.03 20.74 -12.52
CA VAL A 217 3.57 20.91 -12.43
C VAL A 217 3.10 20.65 -11.01
N ASN A 218 2.18 21.48 -10.53
CA ASN A 218 1.48 21.24 -9.28
C ASN A 218 0.29 20.35 -9.60
N LEU A 219 0.29 19.09 -9.19
CA LEU A 219 -0.77 18.19 -9.64
C LEU A 219 -2.04 18.34 -8.79
N LEU A 220 -3.19 18.59 -9.43
CA LEU A 220 -4.50 18.38 -8.81
C LEU A 220 -4.84 16.88 -8.90
N SER A 221 -4.06 16.05 -8.18
CA SER A 221 -4.22 14.59 -8.20
C SER A 221 -4.97 14.07 -7.00
N PHE A 222 -5.83 13.10 -7.25
CA PHE A 222 -6.49 12.35 -6.20
C PHE A 222 -6.04 10.90 -6.20
N ARG A 223 -5.30 10.60 -5.13
CA ARG A 223 -5.25 9.26 -4.53
C ARG A 223 -6.58 8.99 -3.82
N ASN A 224 -7.52 8.39 -4.55
CA ASN A 224 -8.88 7.99 -4.15
C ASN A 224 -9.94 9.08 -4.28
N GLU A 225 -11.13 8.62 -4.65
CA GLU A 225 -12.41 9.34 -4.69
C GLU A 225 -12.75 10.09 -3.39
N ARG A 226 -12.03 9.92 -2.26
CA ARG A 226 -12.38 10.57 -0.97
C ARG A 226 -11.17 10.78 -0.05
N GLY A 227 -10.29 11.76 -0.29
CA GLY A 227 -9.26 12.02 0.73
C GLY A 227 -8.10 12.96 0.45
N GLY A 228 -8.22 13.90 -0.47
CA GLY A 228 -7.29 15.03 -0.61
C GLY A 228 -8.06 16.34 -0.41
N GLY A 229 -7.39 17.41 0.05
CA GLY A 229 -8.02 18.71 0.33
C GLY A 229 -8.72 19.36 -0.87
N ASN A 230 -8.50 18.84 -2.08
CA ASN A 230 -9.11 19.32 -3.30
C ASN A 230 -10.08 18.30 -3.97
N ALA A 231 -10.41 17.18 -3.30
CA ALA A 231 -11.15 16.08 -3.92
C ALA A 231 -12.54 16.51 -4.39
N ASP A 232 -13.22 17.31 -3.57
CA ASP A 232 -14.54 17.86 -3.83
C ASP A 232 -14.57 18.71 -5.11
N ILE A 233 -13.48 19.41 -5.43
CA ILE A 233 -13.37 20.25 -6.64
C ILE A 233 -13.35 19.37 -7.88
N TRP A 234 -12.57 18.29 -7.86
CA TRP A 234 -12.51 17.38 -9.01
C TRP A 234 -13.77 16.53 -9.14
N GLU A 235 -14.36 16.07 -8.02
CA GLU A 235 -15.67 15.45 -8.04
C GLU A 235 -16.71 16.37 -8.67
N ALA A 236 -16.69 17.67 -8.34
CA ALA A 236 -17.54 18.66 -8.97
C ALA A 236 -17.22 18.82 -10.47
N VAL A 237 -15.96 18.78 -10.90
CA VAL A 237 -15.58 18.84 -12.33
C VAL A 237 -16.08 17.60 -13.09
N ILE A 238 -15.87 16.39 -12.57
CA ILE A 238 -16.22 15.14 -13.27
C ILE A 238 -17.68 14.72 -13.09
N SER A 239 -18.42 15.37 -12.18
CA SER A 239 -19.81 15.03 -11.90
C SER A 239 -20.68 15.20 -13.16
N PRO A 240 -21.55 14.22 -13.48
CA PRO A 240 -22.43 14.30 -14.64
C PRO A 240 -23.47 15.42 -14.53
N ASN A 241 -23.75 15.89 -13.30
CA ASN A 241 -24.70 16.96 -13.03
C ASN A 241 -24.10 18.36 -13.21
N THR A 242 -22.78 18.47 -13.33
CA THR A 242 -22.11 19.76 -13.50
C THR A 242 -22.18 20.18 -14.96
N SER A 243 -22.72 21.37 -15.21
CA SER A 243 -22.82 21.94 -16.56
C SER A 243 -21.42 22.22 -17.14
N SER A 244 -21.30 22.24 -18.47
CA SER A 244 -20.03 22.56 -19.16
C SER A 244 -19.43 23.86 -18.63
N GLU A 245 -20.25 24.91 -18.50
CA GLU A 245 -19.81 26.23 -18.06
C GLU A 245 -19.39 26.26 -16.59
N ASP A 246 -20.08 25.52 -15.72
CA ASP A 246 -19.69 25.41 -14.31
C ASP A 246 -18.39 24.61 -14.14
N ARG A 247 -18.16 23.59 -14.98
CA ARG A 247 -16.85 22.90 -15.02
C ARG A 247 -15.73 23.85 -15.40
N PHE A 248 -15.93 24.70 -16.42
CA PHE A 248 -14.92 25.71 -16.80
C PHE A 248 -14.66 26.71 -15.68
N LYS A 249 -15.71 27.19 -14.99
CA LYS A 249 -15.55 28.07 -13.83
C LYS A 249 -14.76 27.40 -12.71
N LEU A 250 -15.02 26.12 -12.43
CA LEU A 250 -14.27 25.35 -11.42
C LEU A 250 -12.81 25.20 -11.82
N ILE A 251 -12.52 24.84 -13.07
CA ILE A 251 -11.16 24.75 -13.61
C ILE A 251 -10.43 26.10 -13.48
N LYS A 252 -11.07 27.18 -13.91
CA LYS A 252 -10.48 28.54 -13.91
C LYS A 252 -10.25 29.10 -12.51
N SER A 253 -11.20 28.89 -11.59
CA SER A 253 -11.08 29.35 -10.19
C SER A 253 -9.96 28.66 -9.42
N HIS A 254 -9.52 27.49 -9.89
CA HIS A 254 -8.43 26.72 -9.30
C HIS A 254 -7.18 26.73 -10.19
N ASN A 255 -7.01 27.71 -11.09
CA ASN A 255 -5.81 27.85 -11.93
C ASN A 255 -5.43 26.56 -12.70
N ILE A 256 -6.40 25.71 -13.06
CA ILE A 256 -6.16 24.50 -13.84
C ILE A 256 -5.96 24.91 -15.30
N ARG A 257 -4.73 24.78 -15.80
CA ARG A 257 -4.34 25.17 -17.17
C ARG A 257 -4.19 24.01 -18.13
N TYR A 258 -3.98 22.80 -17.60
CA TYR A 258 -3.76 21.62 -18.41
C TYR A 258 -4.63 20.48 -17.92
N LEU A 259 -5.21 19.76 -18.86
CA LEU A 259 -6.04 18.59 -18.60
C LEU A 259 -5.33 17.38 -19.18
N LEU A 260 -5.09 16.38 -18.34
CA LEU A 260 -4.51 15.11 -18.77
C LEU A 260 -5.60 14.06 -18.85
N ILE A 261 -5.81 13.57 -20.05
CA ILE A 261 -6.88 12.63 -20.38
C ILE A 261 -6.25 11.30 -20.69
N ARG A 262 -6.83 10.26 -20.13
CA ARG A 262 -6.58 8.89 -20.56
C ARG A 262 -7.71 8.41 -21.45
N ASP A 263 -7.32 7.78 -22.56
CA ASP A 263 -8.21 7.17 -23.53
C ASP A 263 -9.27 6.29 -22.84
N GLY A 264 -10.51 6.43 -23.29
CA GLY A 264 -11.67 5.78 -22.68
C GLY A 264 -12.40 6.58 -21.60
N SER A 265 -12.34 7.92 -21.62
CA SER A 265 -13.16 8.81 -20.77
C SER A 265 -14.24 9.52 -21.60
N PRO A 266 -15.35 8.87 -22.02
CA PRO A 266 -16.28 9.39 -23.04
C PRO A 266 -16.88 10.76 -22.70
N TRP A 267 -17.15 11.02 -21.43
CA TRP A 267 -17.70 12.30 -20.99
C TRP A 267 -16.72 13.46 -21.23
N LEU A 268 -15.43 13.20 -21.09
CA LEU A 268 -14.37 14.20 -21.20
C LEU A 268 -14.02 14.46 -22.67
N THR A 269 -13.98 13.40 -23.49
CA THR A 269 -13.91 13.50 -24.95
C THR A 269 -15.11 14.29 -25.48
N ASN A 270 -16.34 13.91 -25.10
CA ASN A 270 -17.54 14.66 -25.49
C ASN A 270 -17.50 16.12 -25.02
N TRP A 271 -16.94 16.39 -23.84
CA TRP A 271 -16.85 17.75 -23.34
C TRP A 271 -15.91 18.61 -24.19
N ILE A 272 -14.75 18.06 -24.56
CA ILE A 272 -13.78 18.72 -25.45
C ILE A 272 -14.36 18.91 -26.85
N ASP A 273 -14.96 17.87 -27.42
CA ASP A 273 -15.52 17.91 -28.77
C ASP A 273 -16.63 18.95 -28.91
N ASN A 274 -17.37 19.22 -27.83
CA ASN A 274 -18.43 20.23 -27.80
C ASN A 274 -17.93 21.66 -27.52
N ASN A 275 -16.67 21.84 -27.13
CA ASN A 275 -16.08 23.16 -26.82
C ASN A 275 -14.64 23.27 -27.38
N PRO A 276 -14.41 22.97 -28.67
CA PRO A 276 -13.06 22.84 -29.22
C PRO A 276 -12.26 24.14 -29.17
N GLU A 277 -12.92 25.30 -29.18
CA GLU A 277 -12.30 26.62 -29.07
C GLU A 277 -11.62 26.86 -27.71
N ARG A 278 -11.98 26.07 -26.68
CA ARG A 278 -11.45 26.20 -25.32
C ARG A 278 -10.31 25.22 -25.02
N PHE A 279 -10.04 24.27 -25.90
CA PHE A 279 -9.04 23.22 -25.68
C PHE A 279 -8.06 23.12 -26.85
N GLU A 280 -6.78 23.29 -26.56
CA GLU A 280 -5.69 23.07 -27.52
C GLU A 280 -4.97 21.76 -27.19
N LEU A 281 -4.96 20.81 -28.13
CA LEU A 281 -4.22 19.56 -27.95
C LEU A 281 -2.71 19.83 -28.02
N LEU A 282 -2.01 19.65 -26.90
CA LEU A 282 -0.56 19.83 -26.83
C LEU A 282 0.22 18.56 -27.11
N HIS A 283 -0.31 17.43 -26.65
CA HIS A 283 0.35 16.14 -26.81
C HIS A 283 -0.68 15.03 -26.84
N GLU A 284 -0.42 14.04 -27.69
CA GLU A 284 -1.18 12.81 -27.77
C GLU A 284 -0.22 11.64 -27.96
N ASN A 285 -0.41 10.62 -27.14
CA ASN A 285 0.16 9.31 -27.37
C ASN A 285 -0.96 8.25 -27.35
N ARG A 286 -0.59 6.98 -27.39
CA ARG A 286 -1.54 5.86 -27.52
C ARG A 286 -2.67 5.86 -26.50
N LYS A 287 -2.45 6.42 -25.31
CA LYS A 287 -3.41 6.36 -24.21
C LYS A 287 -3.61 7.68 -23.50
N LEU A 288 -2.78 8.68 -23.74
CA LEU A 288 -2.77 9.92 -22.99
C LEU A 288 -2.84 11.11 -23.94
N GLN A 289 -3.69 12.08 -23.61
CA GLN A 289 -3.82 13.35 -24.31
C GLN A 289 -3.68 14.48 -23.30
N ILE A 290 -2.86 15.48 -23.61
CA ILE A 290 -2.75 16.71 -22.83
C ILE A 290 -3.42 17.82 -23.60
N TYR A 291 -4.40 18.46 -22.97
CA TYR A 291 -5.04 19.65 -23.49
C TYR A 291 -4.63 20.87 -22.67
N PHE A 292 -4.25 21.93 -23.35
CA PHE A 292 -4.17 23.28 -22.78
C PHE A 292 -5.56 23.91 -22.80
N ILE A 293 -5.93 24.56 -21.69
CA ILE A 293 -7.22 25.20 -21.53
C ILE A 293 -7.06 26.69 -21.81
N SER A 294 -7.71 27.19 -22.86
CA SER A 294 -7.66 28.60 -23.22
C SER A 294 -8.29 29.47 -22.14
N SER A 295 -7.75 30.68 -21.97
CA SER A 295 -8.18 31.62 -20.92
C SER A 295 -9.40 32.47 -21.31
N GLU A 296 -9.75 32.47 -22.60
CA GLU A 296 -10.82 33.27 -23.22
C GLU A 296 -12.23 32.72 -22.95
#